data_AF-A0A7T8H0H9-F1
#
_entry.id   AF-A0A7T8H0H9-F1
#
_cell.length_a   1.000
_cell.length_b   1.000
_cell.length_c   1.000
_cell.angle_alpha   90.00
_cell.angle_beta   90.00
_cell.angle_gamma   90.00
#
_symmetry.space_group_name_H-M   'P 1'
#
loop_
_entity.id
_entity.type
_entity.pdbx_description
1 polymer ?
#
loop_
_entity_poly.entity_id
_entity_poly.type
_entity_poly.pdbx_seq_one_letter_code
_entity_poly.pdbx_strand_id
1 'polypeptide(L)' 'MMSMQVLPWIKKQEWEDSYCFQQDGSPSHTAKLVQDWCHRSFEHFWSKDMWPPSSPDLNPMGFSI' A
#
# COMPACT_ATOMS: atom_id res chain seq x y z
N MET A 1 -8.20 -9.52 2.84
CA MET A 1 -8.12 -8.27 3.62
C MET A 1 -8.21 -7.04 2.71
N MET A 2 -7.30 -6.86 1.76
CA MET A 2 -7.22 -5.63 0.94
C MET A 2 -8.49 -5.32 0.13
N SER A 3 -9.07 -6.30 -0.56
CA SER A 3 -10.28 -6.10 -1.35
C SER A 3 -11.55 -5.86 -0.53
N MET A 4 -11.63 -6.44 0.68
CA MET A 4 -12.84 -6.39 1.51
C MET A 4 -12.84 -5.24 2.52
N GLN A 5 -11.66 -4.72 2.90
CA GLN A 5 -11.53 -3.72 3.95
C GLN A 5 -10.86 -2.45 3.42
N VAL A 6 -9.67 -2.56 2.84
CA VAL A 6 -8.85 -1.40 2.45
C VAL A 6 -9.46 -0.64 1.29
N LEU A 7 -9.79 -1.31 0.18
CA LEU A 7 -10.32 -0.65 -1.00
C LEU A 7 -11.67 0.05 -0.75
N PRO A 8 -12.66 -0.58 -0.07
CA PRO A 8 -13.88 0.12 0.31
C PRO A 8 -13.64 1.30 1.25
N TRP A 9 -12.69 1.17 2.18
CA TRP A 9 -12.35 2.26 3.10
C TRP A 9 -11.74 3.45 2.38
N ILE A 10 -10.79 3.22 1.46
CA ILE A 10 -10.18 4.29 0.63
C ILE A 10 -11.24 4.96 -0.25
N LYS A 11 -12.11 4.19 -0.91
CA LYS A 11 -13.19 4.74 -1.74
C LYS A 11 -14.22 5.58 -0.98
N LYS A 12 -14.31 5.39 0.33
CA LYS A 12 -15.13 6.24 1.21
C LYS A 12 -14.44 7.54 1.56
N GLN A 13 -13.12 7.62 1.44
CA GLN A 13 -12.39 8.87 1.65
C GLN A 13 -12.56 9.74 0.40
N GLU A 14 -12.88 11.03 0.59
CA GLU A 14 -12.96 12.02 -0.49
C GLU A 14 -11.55 12.52 -0.86
N TRP A 15 -10.62 11.59 -1.08
CA TRP A 15 -9.24 11.85 -1.47
C TRP A 15 -9.14 11.75 -2.98
N GLU A 16 -9.66 12.77 -3.65
CA GLU A 16 -9.91 12.75 -5.10
C GLU A 16 -8.63 12.63 -5.95
N ASP A 17 -7.43 12.85 -5.38
CA ASP A 17 -6.13 12.58 -6.02
C ASP A 17 -4.92 12.66 -5.04
N SER A 18 -5.17 12.68 -3.72
CA SER A 18 -4.17 13.11 -2.74
C SER A 18 -3.48 11.97 -1.98
N TYR A 19 -3.69 10.72 -2.38
CA TYR A 19 -3.14 9.57 -1.67
C TYR A 19 -2.27 8.70 -2.56
N CYS A 20 -1.32 8.01 -1.95
CA CYS A 20 -0.61 6.90 -2.56
C CYS A 20 -0.64 5.72 -1.60
N PHE A 21 -1.11 4.56 -2.06
CA PHE A 21 -1.13 3.36 -1.25
C PHE A 21 0.29 2.78 -1.13
N GLN A 22 0.73 2.50 0.09
CA GLN A 22 2.05 1.95 0.41
C GLN A 22 1.92 0.73 1.34
N GLN A 23 2.80 -0.25 1.15
CA GLN A 23 2.93 -1.43 2.01
C GLN A 23 4.42 -1.73 2.24
N ASP A 24 4.72 -2.45 3.32
CA ASP A 24 6.06 -2.94 3.58
C ASP A 24 6.49 -4.05 2.60
N GLY A 25 7.78 -4.40 2.63
CA GLY A 25 8.38 -5.39 1.75
C GLY A 25 8.09 -6.86 2.10
N SER A 26 7.05 -7.18 2.87
CA SER A 26 6.77 -8.57 3.25
C SER A 26 6.48 -9.47 2.02
N PRO A 27 6.76 -10.78 2.08
CA PRO A 27 6.58 -11.67 0.92
C PRO A 27 5.15 -11.68 0.36
N SER A 28 4.13 -11.55 1.22
CA SER A 28 2.74 -11.48 0.78
C SER A 28 2.43 -10.20 0.01
N HIS A 29 3.04 -9.06 0.37
CA HIS A 29 2.80 -7.78 -0.30
C HIS A 29 3.59 -7.65 -1.61
N THR A 30 4.78 -8.25 -1.68
CA THR A 30 5.64 -8.22 -2.87
C THR A 30 5.30 -9.30 -3.91
N ALA A 31 4.40 -10.24 -3.58
CA ALA A 31 3.91 -11.25 -4.50
C ALA A 31 3.29 -10.61 -5.75
N LYS A 32 3.62 -11.14 -6.94
CA LYS A 32 3.15 -10.62 -8.23
C LYS A 32 1.63 -10.44 -8.29
N LEU A 33 0.88 -11.43 -7.80
CA LEU A 33 -0.59 -11.37 -7.78
C LEU A 33 -1.11 -10.15 -7.00
N VAL A 34 -0.46 -9.82 -5.88
CA VAL A 34 -0.86 -8.70 -5.01
C VAL A 34 -0.46 -7.38 -5.65
N GLN A 35 0.77 -7.27 -6.17
CA GLN A 35 1.23 -6.08 -6.89
C GLN A 35 0.33 -5.75 -8.09
N ASP A 36 0.01 -6.75 -8.91
CA ASP A 36 -0.87 -6.60 -10.08
C ASP A 36 -2.29 -6.17 -9.66
N TRP A 37 -2.78 -6.67 -8.52
CA TRP A 37 -4.08 -6.28 -7.98
C TRP A 37 -4.07 -4.83 -7.47
N CYS A 38 -3.02 -4.41 -6.76
CA CYS A 38 -2.86 -3.03 -6.28
C CYS A 38 -2.83 -2.03 -7.44
N HIS A 39 -2.03 -2.30 -8.48
CA HIS A 39 -1.94 -1.45 -9.67
C HIS A 39 -3.27 -1.25 -10.39
N ARG A 40 -4.18 -2.24 -10.34
CA ARG A 40 -5.52 -2.12 -10.94
C ARG A 40 -6.55 -1.50 -9.99
N SER A 41 -6.33 -1.55 -8.69
CA SER A 41 -7.34 -1.21 -7.68
C SER A 41 -7.17 0.19 -7.11
N PHE A 42 -5.93 0.69 -7.04
CA PHE A 42 -5.59 1.99 -6.50
C PHE A 42 -5.06 2.90 -7.60
N GLU A 43 -5.41 4.18 -7.51
CA GLU A 43 -5.00 5.20 -8.46
C GLU A 43 -3.50 5.49 -8.39
N HIS A 44 -2.98 5.60 -7.17
CA HIS A 44 -1.56 5.71 -6.90
C HIS A 44 -1.12 4.62 -5.93
N PHE A 45 -0.08 3.89 -6.31
CA PHE A 45 0.46 2.77 -5.55
C PHE A 45 1.98 2.74 -5.67
N TRP A 46 2.66 2.60 -4.54
CA TRP A 46 4.08 2.30 -4.49
C TRP A 46 4.30 0.81 -4.67
N SER A 47 4.79 0.44 -5.84
CA SER A 47 5.20 -0.94 -6.13
C SER A 47 6.34 -1.37 -5.20
N LYS A 48 6.58 -2.69 -5.15
CA LYS A 48 7.65 -3.29 -4.34
C LYS A 48 9.04 -2.66 -4.55
N ASP A 49 9.30 -2.07 -5.72
CA ASP A 49 10.60 -1.51 -6.07
C ASP A 49 10.78 -0.07 -5.54
N MET A 50 9.70 0.57 -5.07
CA MET A 50 9.74 1.90 -4.46
C MET A 50 10.12 1.86 -2.98
N TRP A 51 9.79 0.77 -2.27
CA TRP A 51 10.07 0.64 -0.84
C TRP A 51 11.40 -0.07 -0.59
N PRO A 52 12.37 0.57 0.09
CA PRO A 52 13.64 -0.09 0.37
C PRO A 52 13.46 -1.29 1.33
N PRO A 53 14.19 -2.41 1.09
CA PRO A 53 14.13 -3.57 1.97
C PRO A 53 14.59 -3.23 3.39
N SER A 54 13.90 -3.80 4.39
CA SER A 54 14.28 -3.67 5.80
C SER A 54 14.36 -2.23 6.31
N SER A 55 13.50 -1.33 5.80
CA SER A 55 13.39 0.05 6.25
C SER A 55 12.12 0.30 7.08
N PRO A 56 12.03 -0.24 8.32
CA PRO A 56 10.96 0.15 9.24
C PRO A 56 11.07 1.63 9.60
N ASP A 57 12.26 2.21 9.46
CA ASP A 57 12.58 3.59 9.74
C ASP A 57 11.95 4.59 8.77
N LEU A 58 11.31 4.11 7.71
CA LEU A 58 10.57 4.94 6.77
C LEU A 58 9.06 4.79 6.93
N ASN A 59 8.59 3.85 7.75
CA ASN A 59 7.17 3.61 7.95
C ASN A 59 6.66 4.45 9.14
N PRO A 60 5.88 5.52 8.91
CA PRO A 60 5.32 6.31 10.00
C PRO A 60 4.40 5.50 10.92
N MET A 61 3.81 4.39 10.45
CA MET A 61 3.02 3.47 11.31
C MET A 61 3.91 2.55 12.16
N GLY A 62 5.18 2.39 11.80
CA GLY A 62 6.17 1.60 12.54
C GLY A 62 6.84 2.38 13.67
N PHE A 63 6.73 3.71 13.67
CA PHE A 63 7.15 4.56 14.77
C PHE A 63 5.95 4.95 15.62
N SER A 64 5.82 4.31 16.78
CA SER A 64 5.08 4.90 17.88
C SER A 64 6.09 5.42 18.89
N ILE A 65 5.92 6.69 19.31
CA ILE A 65 6.28 7.13 20.66
C ILE A 65 5.05 6.88 21.54
#